data_AF-A6NYJ9-F1
#
_entry.id   AF-A6NYJ9-F1
#
_cell.length_a   1.000
_cell.length_b   1.000
_cell.length_c   1.000
_cell.angle_alpha   90.00
_cell.angle_beta   90.00
_cell.angle_gamma   90.00
#
_symmetry.space_group_name_H-M   'P 1'
#
loop_
_entity.id
_entity.type
_entity.pdbx_description
1 polymer ?
#
loop_
_entity_poly.entity_id
_entity_poly.type
_entity_poly.pdbx_seq_one_letter_code
_entity_poly.pdbx_strand_id
1 'polypeptide(L)'
;MITLRPGSHVWRLLLLLAICGEYPYRSLHLLGSVRTLEELVRRLEVVQHFRTPAGADLGTCRMLTTSGRGNRRTIRLYKSALPLLQALHPAALSWYLAATGGHRFSGSVSHVERNHRVAESVAICMGAGVEMRTFLLPPLQKQAIRQVVPAYACFYPAKSVKQLDNTEMNKTIFTRITGAIFSPGYCYAVYNTRDAVMKWSGMGEFKTARHLEELARMNAGPARADHAILLGEHMDLALQTLLESDKSRRMELRFDRIYPHVHFIPMTEQGTRLLRLLTLSDWHEQVLAAVFPERMRVRMPGVMEYDAQDGNTLILSHLDGDIARLVRVRQALEHSDAPYEILCYPWQSQFVDRYIGGRAQLREIGLPDLEDALGLGAGEEADEGS
;
A
#
# COMPACT_ATOMS: atom_id res chain seq x y z
N MET A 1 17.11 -22.82 -19.25
CA MET A 1 17.96 -21.78 -18.63
C MET A 1 17.12 -20.54 -18.32
N ILE A 2 17.37 -19.86 -17.21
CA ILE A 2 16.68 -18.63 -16.77
C ILE A 2 17.73 -17.55 -16.51
N THR A 3 17.54 -16.38 -17.12
CA THR A 3 18.35 -15.19 -16.80
C THR A 3 17.63 -14.39 -15.71
N LEU A 4 18.29 -14.12 -14.59
CA LEU A 4 17.77 -13.23 -13.54
C LEU A 4 17.95 -11.77 -13.94
N ARG A 5 17.12 -11.29 -14.86
CA ARG A 5 17.10 -9.89 -15.32
C ARG A 5 16.26 -9.02 -14.37
N PRO A 6 16.81 -7.89 -13.86
CA PRO A 6 16.00 -6.88 -13.16
C PRO A 6 14.77 -6.50 -13.99
N GLY A 7 13.62 -6.38 -13.33
CA GLY A 7 12.34 -6.11 -14.00
C GLY A 7 11.58 -7.35 -14.50
N SER A 8 12.25 -8.49 -14.75
CA SER A 8 11.57 -9.73 -15.17
C SER A 8 10.65 -10.29 -14.07
N HIS A 9 9.64 -11.08 -14.47
CA HIS A 9 8.73 -11.73 -13.51
C HIS A 9 9.46 -12.62 -12.50
N VAL A 10 10.53 -13.34 -12.91
CA VAL A 10 11.34 -14.15 -12.00
C VAL A 10 12.02 -13.28 -10.95
N TRP A 11 12.61 -12.17 -11.39
CA TRP A 11 13.28 -11.22 -10.52
C TRP A 11 12.30 -10.58 -9.53
N ARG A 12 11.16 -10.09 -10.00
CA ARG A 12 10.11 -9.50 -9.15
C ARG A 12 9.63 -10.49 -8.08
N LEU A 13 9.42 -11.76 -8.45
CA LEU A 13 9.01 -12.79 -7.50
C LEU A 13 10.12 -13.16 -6.50
N LEU A 14 11.38 -13.27 -6.96
CA LEU A 14 12.54 -13.51 -6.07
C LEU A 14 12.69 -12.36 -5.07
N LEU A 15 12.59 -11.12 -5.54
CA LEU A 15 12.70 -9.92 -4.73
C LEU A 15 11.60 -9.82 -3.67
N LEU A 16 10.35 -10.08 -4.05
CA LEU A 16 9.25 -10.11 -3.11
C LEU A 16 9.44 -11.17 -2.04
N LEU A 17 9.84 -12.38 -2.43
CA LEU A 17 10.10 -13.48 -1.49
C LEU A 17 11.33 -13.21 -0.61
N ALA A 18 12.33 -12.46 -1.09
CA ALA A 18 13.46 -12.02 -0.29
C ALA A 18 13.01 -11.17 0.91
N ILE A 19 11.93 -10.40 0.75
CA ILE A 19 11.40 -9.46 1.76
C ILE A 19 10.34 -10.11 2.63
N CYS A 20 9.41 -10.87 2.02
CA CYS A 20 8.24 -11.36 2.74
C CYS A 20 8.38 -12.80 3.21
N GLY A 21 9.34 -13.56 2.66
CA GLY A 21 9.51 -14.99 2.91
C GLY A 21 8.52 -15.87 2.15
N GLU A 22 7.25 -15.45 2.08
CA GLU A 22 6.16 -16.17 1.45
C GLU A 22 5.16 -15.24 0.74
N TYR A 23 4.49 -15.74 -0.31
CA TYR A 23 3.53 -14.97 -1.10
C TYR A 23 2.24 -15.76 -1.36
N PRO A 24 1.05 -15.15 -1.22
CA PRO A 24 -0.22 -15.79 -1.57
C PRO A 24 -0.34 -16.03 -3.08
N TYR A 25 -0.62 -17.27 -3.46
CA TYR A 25 -0.80 -17.65 -4.86
C TYR A 25 -2.00 -16.93 -5.51
N ARG A 26 -3.08 -16.67 -4.75
CA ARG A 26 -4.27 -15.93 -5.25
C ARG A 26 -3.93 -14.50 -5.70
N SER A 27 -2.83 -13.93 -5.21
CA SER A 27 -2.46 -12.52 -5.43
C SER A 27 -1.40 -12.37 -6.53
N LEU A 28 -1.18 -13.41 -7.34
CA LEU A 28 -0.30 -13.32 -8.52
C LEU A 28 -0.72 -12.20 -9.48
N HIS A 29 -2.01 -11.87 -9.55
CA HIS A 29 -2.52 -10.77 -10.38
C HIS A 29 -1.89 -9.40 -10.04
N LEU A 30 -1.37 -9.20 -8.83
CA LEU A 30 -0.66 -7.97 -8.42
C LEU A 30 0.73 -7.85 -9.05
N LEU A 31 1.26 -8.94 -9.61
CA LEU A 31 2.60 -8.99 -10.18
C LEU A 31 2.58 -9.01 -11.73
N GLY A 32 1.39 -9.01 -12.33
CA GLY A 32 1.16 -9.07 -13.78
C GLY A 32 0.15 -10.13 -14.19
N SER A 33 0.23 -10.58 -15.45
CA SER A 33 -0.68 -11.58 -16.01
C SER A 33 -0.68 -12.88 -15.21
N VAL A 34 -1.85 -13.25 -14.69
CA VAL A 34 -2.04 -14.47 -13.88
C VAL A 34 -1.57 -15.69 -14.66
N ARG A 35 -2.00 -15.86 -15.92
CA ARG A 35 -1.63 -17.02 -16.74
C ARG A 35 -0.12 -17.17 -16.86
N THR A 36 0.58 -16.08 -17.18
CA THR A 36 2.05 -16.06 -17.34
C THR A 36 2.74 -16.42 -16.02
N LEU A 37 2.27 -15.86 -14.90
CA LEU A 37 2.86 -16.10 -13.60
C LEU A 37 2.57 -17.50 -13.05
N GLU A 38 1.40 -18.07 -13.31
CA GLU A 38 1.10 -19.45 -12.94
C GLU A 38 2.02 -20.44 -13.67
N GLU A 39 2.22 -20.26 -14.97
CA GLU A 39 3.16 -21.05 -15.75
C GLU A 39 4.60 -20.88 -15.24
N LEU A 40 4.98 -19.63 -14.94
CA LEU A 40 6.28 -19.35 -14.36
C LEU A 40 6.49 -20.06 -13.02
N VAL A 41 5.51 -20.02 -12.11
CA VAL A 41 5.58 -20.70 -10.82
C VAL A 41 5.75 -22.21 -11.03
N ARG A 42 4.97 -22.83 -11.92
CA ARG A 42 5.11 -24.27 -12.25
C ARG A 42 6.51 -24.60 -12.76
N ARG A 43 7.05 -23.78 -13.66
CA ARG A 43 8.41 -23.95 -14.21
C ARG A 43 9.49 -23.83 -13.12
N LEU A 44 9.32 -22.89 -12.19
CA LEU A 44 10.26 -22.64 -11.09
C LEU A 44 10.15 -23.67 -9.93
N GLU A 45 9.12 -24.51 -9.92
CA GLU A 45 9.01 -25.68 -9.03
C GLU A 45 9.83 -26.88 -9.48
N VAL A 46 10.39 -26.83 -10.69
CA VAL A 46 11.34 -27.83 -11.22
C VAL A 46 12.75 -27.24 -11.18
N VAL A 47 13.78 -28.09 -11.25
CA VAL A 47 15.18 -27.64 -11.32
C VAL A 47 15.40 -26.81 -12.59
N GLN A 48 15.96 -25.62 -12.41
CA GLN A 48 16.31 -24.68 -13.48
C GLN A 48 17.78 -24.27 -13.34
N HIS A 49 18.42 -23.95 -14.47
CA HIS A 49 19.74 -23.32 -14.52
C HIS A 49 19.59 -21.80 -14.53
N PHE A 50 20.23 -21.10 -13.60
CA PHE A 50 20.15 -19.65 -13.44
C PHE A 50 21.46 -18.97 -13.86
N ARG A 51 21.35 -17.76 -14.41
CA ARG A 51 22.50 -16.90 -14.69
C ARG A 51 22.16 -15.43 -14.45
N THR A 52 23.18 -14.61 -14.24
CA THR A 52 23.05 -13.15 -14.25
C THR A 52 22.83 -12.62 -15.68
N PRO A 53 22.39 -11.36 -15.85
CA PRO A 53 22.29 -10.72 -17.16
C PRO A 53 23.64 -10.67 -17.90
N ALA A 54 24.74 -10.52 -17.16
CA ALA A 54 26.10 -10.54 -17.69
C ALA A 54 26.61 -11.96 -18.07
N GLY A 55 25.78 -12.99 -17.90
CA GLY A 55 26.11 -14.36 -18.26
C GLY A 55 26.82 -15.17 -17.17
N ALA A 56 27.15 -14.57 -16.01
CA ALA A 56 27.74 -15.31 -14.89
C ALA A 56 26.77 -16.40 -14.39
N ASP A 57 27.28 -17.62 -14.26
CA ASP A 57 26.52 -18.79 -13.81
C ASP A 57 26.14 -18.65 -12.33
N LEU A 58 24.87 -18.91 -12.02
CA LEU A 58 24.31 -18.93 -10.66
C LEU A 58 23.93 -20.35 -10.23
N GLY A 59 24.24 -21.36 -11.05
CA GLY A 59 24.04 -22.76 -10.79
C GLY A 59 22.64 -23.27 -11.11
N THR A 60 22.37 -24.51 -10.70
CA THR A 60 21.08 -25.17 -10.89
C THR A 60 20.36 -25.37 -9.57
N CYS A 61 19.08 -25.02 -9.52
CA CYS A 61 18.23 -25.29 -8.36
C CYS A 61 16.76 -25.32 -8.72
N ARG A 62 15.96 -26.00 -7.89
CA ARG A 62 14.53 -25.72 -7.79
C ARG A 62 14.38 -24.39 -7.05
N MET A 63 13.74 -23.40 -7.67
CA MET A 63 13.63 -22.06 -7.06
C MET A 63 12.48 -21.97 -6.06
N LEU A 64 11.33 -22.55 -6.40
CA LEU A 64 10.09 -22.37 -5.66
C LEU A 64 9.51 -23.68 -5.14
N THR A 65 8.69 -23.56 -4.11
CA THR A 65 7.75 -24.59 -3.68
C THR A 65 6.40 -23.94 -3.40
N THR A 66 5.31 -24.59 -3.81
CA THR A 66 3.97 -24.22 -3.35
C THR A 66 3.46 -25.20 -2.29
N SER A 67 2.66 -24.69 -1.37
CA SER A 67 2.02 -25.50 -0.32
C SER A 67 0.69 -24.88 0.10
N GLY A 68 -0.18 -25.64 0.77
CA GLY A 68 -1.53 -25.20 1.13
C GLY A 68 -2.54 -25.38 -0.01
N ARG A 69 -3.78 -24.93 0.22
CA ARG A 69 -4.92 -25.07 -0.72
C ARG A 69 -5.79 -23.81 -0.72
N GLY A 70 -6.51 -23.58 -1.82
CA GLY A 70 -7.42 -22.44 -1.98
C GLY A 70 -6.74 -21.10 -1.70
N ASN A 71 -7.42 -20.21 -0.97
CA ASN A 71 -6.91 -18.88 -0.61
C ASN A 71 -5.64 -18.88 0.24
N ARG A 72 -5.26 -20.04 0.82
CA ARG A 72 -4.06 -20.23 1.63
C ARG A 72 -2.90 -20.86 0.85
N ARG A 73 -3.08 -21.12 -0.45
CA ARG A 73 -1.99 -21.62 -1.29
C ARG A 73 -0.87 -20.58 -1.31
N THR A 74 0.32 -21.01 -0.92
CA THR A 74 1.46 -20.14 -0.61
C THR A 74 2.65 -20.54 -1.46
N ILE A 75 3.31 -19.54 -2.06
CA ILE A 75 4.58 -19.65 -2.79
C ILE A 75 5.71 -19.30 -1.83
N ARG A 76 6.78 -20.12 -1.81
CA ARG A 76 8.00 -19.88 -1.02
C ARG A 76 9.23 -20.20 -1.86
N LEU A 77 10.37 -19.63 -1.48
CA LEU A 77 11.65 -20.13 -1.96
C LEU A 77 11.82 -21.58 -1.50
N TYR A 78 12.42 -22.40 -2.35
CA TYR A 78 12.93 -23.70 -1.95
C TYR A 78 14.35 -23.53 -1.38
N LYS A 79 14.77 -24.42 -0.46
CA LYS A 79 16.03 -24.24 0.29
C LYS A 79 17.27 -24.13 -0.61
N SER A 80 17.32 -24.84 -1.74
CA SER A 80 18.45 -24.74 -2.68
C SER A 80 18.51 -23.43 -3.46
N ALA A 81 17.45 -22.62 -3.43
CA ALA A 81 17.36 -21.33 -4.11
C ALA A 81 17.89 -20.16 -3.27
N LEU A 82 18.14 -20.35 -1.97
CA LEU A 82 18.57 -19.27 -1.07
C LEU A 82 19.84 -18.52 -1.54
N PRO A 83 20.86 -19.18 -2.14
CA PRO A 83 22.01 -18.47 -2.69
C PRO A 83 21.65 -17.45 -3.78
N LEU A 84 20.55 -17.66 -4.53
CA LEU A 84 20.10 -16.69 -5.56
C LEU A 84 19.78 -15.31 -4.97
N LEU A 85 19.48 -15.22 -3.68
CA LEU A 85 19.25 -13.93 -3.00
C LEU A 85 20.48 -13.02 -3.07
N GLN A 86 21.69 -13.58 -3.09
CA GLN A 86 22.92 -12.80 -3.20
C GLN A 86 23.03 -12.07 -4.55
N ALA A 87 22.36 -12.59 -5.60
CA ALA A 87 22.27 -11.91 -6.89
C ALA A 87 21.34 -10.68 -6.86
N LEU A 88 20.45 -10.58 -5.86
CA LEU A 88 19.66 -9.35 -5.63
C LEU A 88 20.51 -8.28 -4.95
N HIS A 89 21.17 -8.65 -3.85
CA HIS A 89 22.01 -7.80 -3.04
C HIS A 89 22.81 -8.64 -2.03
N PRO A 90 24.07 -8.27 -1.68
CA PRO A 90 24.87 -9.04 -0.71
C PRO A 90 24.20 -9.23 0.66
N ALA A 91 23.40 -8.27 1.11
CA ALA A 91 22.68 -8.32 2.39
C ALA A 91 21.33 -9.07 2.33
N ALA A 92 20.83 -9.44 1.14
CA ALA A 92 19.49 -9.99 1.01
C ALA A 92 19.34 -11.36 1.69
N LEU A 93 20.34 -12.23 1.59
CA LEU A 93 20.31 -13.56 2.20
C LEU A 93 20.29 -13.49 3.74
N SER A 94 21.19 -12.70 4.33
CA SER A 94 21.25 -12.56 5.79
C SER A 94 19.96 -11.94 6.34
N TRP A 95 19.45 -10.92 5.66
CA TRP A 95 18.17 -10.30 6.01
C TRP A 95 17.02 -11.29 5.90
N TYR A 96 16.92 -12.04 4.81
CA TYR A 96 15.90 -13.06 4.60
C TYR A 96 15.89 -14.10 5.71
N LEU A 97 17.07 -14.61 6.08
CA LEU A 97 17.21 -15.59 7.15
C LEU A 97 16.77 -15.00 8.50
N ALA A 98 17.14 -13.75 8.81
CA ALA A 98 16.65 -13.09 10.02
C ALA A 98 15.13 -12.92 10.02
N ALA A 99 14.55 -12.42 8.93
CA ALA A 99 13.13 -12.13 8.81
C ALA A 99 12.23 -13.37 8.86
N THR A 100 12.73 -14.51 8.35
CA THR A 100 12.04 -15.81 8.29
C THR A 100 12.44 -16.78 9.40
N GLY A 101 13.25 -16.34 10.37
CA GLY A 101 13.73 -17.21 11.46
C GLY A 101 14.56 -18.40 10.97
N GLY A 102 15.33 -18.22 9.90
CA GLY A 102 16.17 -19.23 9.27
C GLY A 102 15.41 -20.13 8.30
N HIS A 103 14.54 -19.53 7.47
CA HIS A 103 13.70 -20.26 6.51
C HIS A 103 12.69 -21.21 7.18
N ARG A 104 12.09 -20.77 8.30
CA ARG A 104 11.09 -21.52 9.07
C ARG A 104 9.73 -20.84 8.97
N PHE A 105 8.75 -21.57 8.46
CA PHE A 105 7.41 -21.06 8.21
C PHE A 105 6.38 -21.72 9.12
N SER A 106 5.46 -20.92 9.65
CA SER A 106 4.38 -21.39 10.49
C SER A 106 3.29 -22.08 9.66
N GLY A 107 2.78 -23.22 10.13
CA GLY A 107 1.58 -23.85 9.59
C GLY A 107 0.26 -23.23 10.11
N SER A 108 0.32 -22.38 11.14
CA SER A 108 -0.86 -21.71 11.70
C SER A 108 -1.55 -20.81 10.69
N VAL A 109 -2.88 -20.96 10.57
CA VAL A 109 -3.71 -20.17 9.66
C VAL A 109 -3.57 -18.67 9.93
N SER A 110 -3.62 -18.26 11.19
CA SER A 110 -3.54 -16.84 11.56
C SER A 110 -2.19 -16.21 11.19
N HIS A 111 -1.10 -16.98 11.29
CA HIS A 111 0.24 -16.52 10.92
C HIS A 111 0.38 -16.40 9.40
N VAL A 112 -0.09 -17.39 8.65
CA VAL A 112 -0.06 -17.38 7.17
C VAL A 112 -0.87 -16.20 6.63
N GLU A 113 -2.08 -16.00 7.13
CA GLU A 113 -2.94 -14.88 6.73
C GLU A 113 -2.28 -13.52 7.01
N ARG A 114 -1.63 -13.37 8.18
CA ARG A 114 -0.91 -12.13 8.52
C ARG A 114 0.28 -11.88 7.61
N ASN A 115 1.09 -12.91 7.33
CA ASN A 115 2.24 -12.78 6.46
C ASN A 115 1.82 -12.48 5.03
N HIS A 116 0.77 -13.11 4.54
CA HIS A 116 0.27 -12.83 3.20
C HIS A 116 -0.25 -11.39 3.06
N ARG A 117 -0.93 -10.84 4.07
CA ARG A 117 -1.35 -9.42 4.07
C ARG A 117 -0.15 -8.47 3.93
N VAL A 118 0.95 -8.77 4.61
CA VAL A 118 2.21 -8.02 4.47
C VAL A 118 2.75 -8.20 3.04
N ALA A 119 2.75 -9.42 2.52
CA ALA A 119 3.29 -9.72 1.20
C ALA A 119 2.52 -9.02 0.06
N GLU A 120 1.20 -8.92 0.17
CA GLU A 120 0.36 -8.13 -0.75
C GLU A 120 0.63 -6.63 -0.61
N SER A 121 0.85 -6.14 0.61
CA SER A 121 1.23 -4.72 0.82
C SER A 121 2.55 -4.41 0.13
N VAL A 122 3.52 -5.34 0.22
CA VAL A 122 4.80 -5.23 -0.47
C VAL A 122 4.64 -5.32 -1.99
N ALA A 123 3.73 -6.16 -2.51
CA ALA A 123 3.44 -6.22 -3.94
C ALA A 123 2.90 -4.89 -4.48
N ILE A 124 1.91 -4.31 -3.79
CA ILE A 124 1.33 -3.01 -4.14
C ILE A 124 2.39 -1.90 -4.05
N CYS A 125 3.20 -1.87 -3.00
CA CYS A 125 4.32 -0.92 -2.87
C CYS A 125 5.32 -1.06 -4.02
N MET A 126 5.69 -2.30 -4.37
CA MET A 126 6.62 -2.58 -5.47
C MET A 126 6.05 -2.09 -6.81
N GLY A 127 4.76 -2.32 -7.08
CA GLY A 127 4.10 -1.83 -8.29
C GLY A 127 3.97 -0.30 -8.33
N ALA A 128 3.85 0.35 -7.17
CA ALA A 128 3.80 1.81 -7.04
C ALA A 128 5.19 2.48 -7.09
N GLY A 129 6.27 1.70 -7.22
CA GLY A 129 7.64 2.24 -7.22
C GLY A 129 8.17 2.62 -5.82
N VAL A 130 7.50 2.17 -4.75
CA VAL A 130 7.94 2.41 -3.37
C VAL A 130 9.06 1.45 -3.00
N GLU A 131 10.15 1.98 -2.46
CA GLU A 131 11.28 1.16 -2.02
C GLU A 131 10.88 0.27 -0.83
N MET A 132 10.84 -1.04 -1.04
CA MET A 132 10.44 -2.04 -0.05
C MET A 132 11.61 -2.94 0.39
N ARG A 133 12.80 -2.78 -0.21
CA ARG A 133 14.00 -3.54 0.12
C ARG A 133 14.53 -3.06 1.46
N THR A 134 13.94 -3.57 2.52
CA THR A 134 14.30 -3.31 3.93
C THR A 134 15.80 -3.46 4.23
N PHE A 135 16.51 -4.34 3.52
CA PHE A 135 17.95 -4.50 3.63
C PHE A 135 18.78 -3.38 2.95
N LEU A 136 18.14 -2.47 2.22
CA LEU A 136 18.70 -1.22 1.71
C LEU A 136 18.23 0.00 2.50
N LEU A 137 17.18 -0.15 3.32
CA LEU A 137 16.61 0.94 4.09
C LEU A 137 17.40 1.17 5.39
N PRO A 138 17.62 2.44 5.78
CA PRO A 138 18.17 2.76 7.09
C PRO A 138 17.32 2.17 8.22
N PRO A 139 17.90 1.58 9.28
CA PRO A 139 17.13 1.11 10.41
C PRO A 139 16.49 2.30 11.14
N LEU A 140 15.18 2.23 11.32
CA LEU A 140 14.42 3.19 12.13
C LEU A 140 14.91 3.18 13.59
N GLN A 141 14.73 4.30 14.30
CA GLN A 141 15.14 4.42 15.71
C GLN A 141 14.24 5.39 16.51
N LYS A 142 14.38 5.34 17.85
CA LYS A 142 13.65 6.18 18.82
C LYS A 142 14.55 6.89 19.84
N GLN A 143 15.86 6.95 19.61
CA GLN A 143 16.85 7.44 20.57
C GLN A 143 17.08 8.96 20.46
N ALA A 144 17.10 9.50 19.24
CA ALA A 144 17.35 10.92 19.00
C ALA A 144 16.69 11.36 17.69
N ILE A 145 16.36 12.65 17.57
CA ILE A 145 15.87 13.22 16.31
C ILE A 145 17.04 13.27 15.30
N ARG A 146 16.98 12.45 14.25
CA ARG A 146 18.02 12.37 13.20
C ARG A 146 17.40 12.08 11.84
N GLN A 147 17.99 12.62 10.77
CA GLN A 147 17.63 12.25 9.39
C GLN A 147 17.97 10.79 9.12
N VAL A 148 16.97 9.93 9.18
CA VAL A 148 17.08 8.47 8.94
C VAL A 148 16.17 8.06 7.80
N VAL A 149 14.95 8.59 7.75
CA VAL A 149 14.01 8.31 6.66
C VAL A 149 14.55 8.94 5.36
N PRO A 150 14.63 8.17 4.26
CA PRO A 150 15.03 8.69 2.96
C PRO A 150 14.08 9.76 2.41
N ALA A 151 14.56 10.58 1.48
CA ALA A 151 13.76 11.58 0.77
C ALA A 151 12.88 10.99 -0.35
N TYR A 152 12.89 9.67 -0.55
CA TYR A 152 12.04 8.97 -1.50
C TYR A 152 11.06 8.06 -0.76
N ALA A 153 9.98 7.66 -1.44
CA ALA A 153 8.98 6.79 -0.87
C ALA A 153 9.54 5.41 -0.51
N CYS A 154 9.39 4.99 0.75
CA CYS A 154 9.85 3.70 1.23
C CYS A 154 8.85 3.04 2.19
N PHE A 155 8.80 1.71 2.15
CA PHE A 155 7.91 0.89 2.98
C PHE A 155 8.71 0.11 4.02
N TYR A 156 8.35 0.32 5.30
CA TYR A 156 8.85 -0.49 6.41
C TYR A 156 7.76 -1.48 6.84
N PRO A 157 7.99 -2.80 6.70
CA PRO A 157 7.06 -3.81 7.18
C PRO A 157 6.81 -3.70 8.68
N ALA A 158 5.66 -4.19 9.14
CA ALA A 158 5.24 -4.10 10.53
C ALA A 158 6.25 -4.69 11.53
N LYS A 159 7.07 -5.66 11.12
CA LYS A 159 8.16 -6.19 11.96
C LYS A 159 9.20 -5.10 12.26
N SER A 160 9.64 -4.35 11.24
CA SER A 160 10.59 -3.26 11.38
C SER A 160 10.04 -2.12 12.24
N VAL A 161 8.75 -1.81 12.11
CA VAL A 161 8.08 -0.76 12.90
C VAL A 161 7.90 -1.16 14.37
N LYS A 162 7.69 -2.46 14.66
CA LYS A 162 7.40 -2.97 16.02
C LYS A 162 8.65 -3.35 16.82
N GLN A 163 9.75 -3.73 16.17
CA GLN A 163 10.98 -4.21 16.84
C GLN A 163 11.76 -3.14 17.61
N LEU A 164 11.34 -1.87 17.55
CA LEU A 164 12.04 -0.75 18.20
C LEU A 164 11.72 -0.63 19.69
N ASP A 165 10.63 -1.24 20.14
CA ASP A 165 10.24 -1.25 21.55
C ASP A 165 10.65 -2.60 22.15
N ASN A 166 11.82 -2.65 22.79
CA ASN A 166 12.30 -3.85 23.52
C ASN A 166 11.53 -4.11 24.84
N THR A 167 10.45 -3.38 25.09
CA THR A 167 9.60 -3.56 26.28
C THR A 167 8.52 -4.61 26.05
N GLU A 168 8.10 -5.31 27.12
CA GLU A 168 7.04 -6.33 27.12
C GLU A 168 5.66 -5.83 26.65
N MET A 169 5.53 -4.56 26.26
CA MET A 169 4.37 -3.99 25.55
C MET A 169 4.20 -4.49 24.11
N ASN A 170 5.12 -5.31 23.59
CA ASN A 170 4.99 -5.98 22.28
C ASN A 170 3.69 -6.80 22.10
N LYS A 171 3.09 -7.28 23.20
CA LYS A 171 1.79 -7.97 23.13
C LYS A 171 0.61 -7.02 23.00
N THR A 172 0.71 -5.73 23.33
CA THR A 172 -0.43 -4.79 23.30
C THR A 172 -0.46 -3.87 22.07
N ILE A 173 0.54 -3.90 21.18
CA ILE A 173 0.50 -3.25 19.85
C ILE A 173 -0.25 -4.17 18.87
N PHE A 174 -1.48 -4.51 19.25
CA PHE A 174 -2.47 -5.29 18.49
C PHE A 174 -3.05 -4.44 17.36
N THR A 175 -2.24 -4.15 16.35
CA THR A 175 -2.76 -3.66 15.08
C THR A 175 -2.50 -4.62 13.96
N ARG A 176 -3.51 -4.73 13.09
CA ARG A 176 -3.48 -5.41 11.80
C ARG A 176 -2.62 -4.66 10.77
N ILE A 177 -1.85 -3.66 11.21
CA ILE A 177 -0.94 -2.90 10.37
C ILE A 177 0.06 -3.88 9.71
N THR A 178 0.24 -3.72 8.40
CA THR A 178 1.18 -4.51 7.60
C THR A 178 2.53 -3.80 7.48
N GLY A 179 2.56 -2.48 7.66
CA GLY A 179 3.76 -1.66 7.72
C GLY A 179 3.43 -0.16 7.70
N ALA A 180 4.45 0.66 7.45
CA ALA A 180 4.29 2.10 7.26
C ALA A 180 5.00 2.52 5.97
N ILE A 181 4.39 3.45 5.22
CA ILE A 181 5.05 4.13 4.09
C ILE A 181 5.50 5.50 4.58
N PHE A 182 6.78 5.81 4.38
CA PHE A 182 7.28 7.16 4.49
C PHE A 182 7.48 7.69 3.07
N SER A 183 6.82 8.78 2.72
CA SER A 183 7.00 9.50 1.47
C SER A 183 7.36 10.95 1.78
N PRO A 184 7.76 11.76 0.78
CA PRO A 184 8.00 13.18 0.99
C PRO A 184 6.71 13.85 1.50
N GLY A 185 6.76 14.37 2.73
CA GLY A 185 5.64 15.10 3.34
C GLY A 185 4.63 14.25 4.11
N TYR A 186 4.60 12.91 3.96
CA TYR A 186 3.59 12.05 4.58
C TYR A 186 4.12 10.73 5.16
N CYS A 187 3.57 10.31 6.29
CA CYS A 187 3.74 8.98 6.87
C CYS A 187 2.38 8.28 6.93
N TYR A 188 2.25 7.16 6.22
CA TYR A 188 1.02 6.38 6.13
C TYR A 188 1.09 5.12 6.97
N ALA A 189 0.10 4.91 7.85
CA ALA A 189 -0.16 3.60 8.43
C ALA A 189 -0.77 2.66 7.37
N VAL A 190 -0.16 1.52 7.06
CA VAL A 190 -0.68 0.61 6.03
C VAL A 190 -1.44 -0.55 6.66
N TYR A 191 -2.70 -0.69 6.27
CA TYR A 191 -3.57 -1.80 6.63
C TYR A 191 -3.95 -2.58 5.36
N ASN A 192 -4.16 -3.88 5.49
CA ASN A 192 -4.68 -4.71 4.41
C ASN A 192 -5.83 -5.57 4.92
N THR A 193 -7.01 -5.36 4.37
CA THR A 193 -8.25 -6.00 4.76
C THR A 193 -8.60 -7.22 3.90
N ARG A 194 -7.93 -7.40 2.74
CA ARG A 194 -8.21 -8.43 1.74
C ARG A 194 -9.68 -8.38 1.28
N ASP A 195 -10.40 -9.50 1.37
CA ASP A 195 -11.82 -9.69 1.04
C ASP A 195 -12.77 -9.36 2.21
N ALA A 196 -12.26 -8.87 3.34
CA ALA A 196 -13.06 -8.67 4.54
C ALA A 196 -13.07 -7.21 5.00
N VAL A 197 -14.16 -6.79 5.64
CA VAL A 197 -14.20 -5.50 6.35
C VAL A 197 -13.37 -5.60 7.63
N MET A 198 -12.46 -4.64 7.82
CA MET A 198 -11.70 -4.54 9.06
C MET A 198 -12.59 -3.99 10.18
N LYS A 199 -12.76 -4.80 11.24
CA LYS A 199 -13.32 -4.31 12.51
C LYS A 199 -12.29 -3.46 13.23
N TRP A 200 -12.45 -2.15 13.20
CA TRP A 200 -11.60 -1.21 13.92
C TRP A 200 -11.77 -1.39 15.43
N SER A 201 -10.68 -1.71 16.13
CA SER A 201 -10.71 -1.83 17.60
C SER A 201 -10.72 -0.46 18.27
N GLY A 202 -10.26 0.55 17.53
CA GLY A 202 -10.15 1.93 17.95
C GLY A 202 -8.87 2.17 18.74
N MET A 203 -8.74 1.52 19.89
CA MET A 203 -7.62 1.75 20.80
C MET A 203 -6.28 1.25 20.25
N GLY A 204 -6.27 0.09 19.57
CA GLY A 204 -5.05 -0.43 18.95
C GLY A 204 -4.56 0.50 17.84
N GLU A 205 -5.48 0.92 16.98
CA GLU A 205 -5.21 1.83 15.87
C GLU A 205 -4.78 3.21 16.35
N PHE A 206 -5.42 3.77 17.39
CA PHE A 206 -4.99 5.01 18.02
C PHE A 206 -3.56 4.94 18.55
N LYS A 207 -3.20 3.87 19.26
CA LYS A 207 -1.82 3.65 19.73
C LYS A 207 -0.83 3.55 18.58
N THR A 208 -1.24 2.96 17.46
CA THR A 208 -0.39 2.86 16.27
C THR A 208 -0.18 4.20 15.59
N ALA A 209 -1.22 5.02 15.46
CA ALA A 209 -1.10 6.37 14.92
C ALA A 209 -0.08 7.20 15.75
N ARG A 210 -0.21 7.17 17.08
CA ARG A 210 0.72 7.88 17.99
C ARG A 210 2.15 7.33 17.94
N HIS A 211 2.29 6.01 17.83
CA HIS A 211 3.60 5.39 17.64
C HIS A 211 4.26 5.82 16.33
N LEU A 212 3.52 5.88 15.23
CA LEU A 212 4.05 6.31 13.94
C LEU A 212 4.38 7.81 13.93
N GLU A 213 3.58 8.64 14.59
CA GLU A 213 3.87 10.07 14.78
C GLU A 213 5.18 10.28 15.53
N GLU A 214 5.38 9.59 16.66
CA GLU A 214 6.63 9.64 17.40
C GLU A 214 7.80 9.11 16.56
N LEU A 215 7.59 7.99 15.86
CA LEU A 215 8.62 7.36 15.05
C LEU A 215 9.03 8.23 13.85
N ALA A 216 8.07 8.85 13.17
CA ALA A 216 8.35 9.80 12.11
C ALA A 216 9.16 10.99 12.65
N ARG A 217 8.74 11.57 13.77
CA ARG A 217 9.47 12.67 14.43
C ARG A 217 10.91 12.29 14.79
N MET A 218 11.13 11.12 15.40
CA MET A 218 12.47 10.67 15.80
C MET A 218 13.39 10.44 14.59
N ASN A 219 12.85 10.04 13.45
CA ASN A 219 13.64 9.74 12.26
C ASN A 219 13.72 10.90 11.25
N ALA A 220 13.40 12.13 11.72
CA ALA A 220 13.21 13.33 10.91
C ALA A 220 12.41 13.02 9.62
N GLY A 221 11.44 12.14 9.79
CA GLY A 221 10.44 11.81 8.80
C GLY A 221 9.36 12.89 8.77
N PRO A 222 8.33 12.67 7.95
CA PRO A 222 7.36 13.71 7.67
C PRO A 222 6.50 14.08 8.88
N ALA A 223 6.09 15.36 8.93
CA ALA A 223 5.27 15.88 10.02
C ALA A 223 3.83 15.33 10.01
N ARG A 224 3.34 14.84 8.87
CA ARG A 224 1.97 14.35 8.68
C ARG A 224 1.91 12.83 8.81
N ALA A 225 1.78 12.34 10.04
CA ALA A 225 1.68 10.91 10.36
C ALA A 225 0.25 10.47 10.73
N ASP A 226 -0.74 11.27 10.34
CA ASP A 226 -2.16 11.13 10.61
C ASP A 226 -2.93 10.51 9.41
N HIS A 227 -2.21 10.02 8.40
CA HIS A 227 -2.76 9.33 7.24
C HIS A 227 -2.70 7.79 7.41
N ALA A 228 -3.70 7.11 6.85
CA ALA A 228 -3.70 5.67 6.68
C ALA A 228 -3.95 5.27 5.22
N ILE A 229 -3.33 4.17 4.80
CA ILE A 229 -3.66 3.45 3.58
C ILE A 229 -4.42 2.20 3.98
N LEU A 230 -5.59 2.01 3.37
CA LEU A 230 -6.43 0.83 3.56
C LEU A 230 -6.49 0.03 2.26
N LEU A 231 -5.70 -1.04 2.17
CA LEU A 231 -5.74 -1.96 1.04
C LEU A 231 -6.94 -2.89 1.17
N GLY A 232 -7.75 -2.99 0.11
CA GLY A 232 -8.85 -3.92 0.00
C GLY A 232 -8.88 -4.58 -1.38
N GLU A 233 -9.42 -5.79 -1.50
CA GLU A 233 -9.35 -6.54 -2.75
C GLU A 233 -10.16 -5.90 -3.90
N HIS A 234 -11.21 -5.14 -3.59
CA HIS A 234 -12.07 -4.48 -4.56
C HIS A 234 -12.73 -3.23 -3.97
N MET A 235 -13.20 -2.33 -4.83
CA MET A 235 -13.79 -1.04 -4.42
C MET A 235 -15.03 -1.16 -3.54
N ASP A 236 -15.84 -2.20 -3.70
CA ASP A 236 -17.02 -2.42 -2.84
C ASP A 236 -16.67 -2.53 -1.35
N LEU A 237 -15.44 -2.93 -1.00
CA LEU A 237 -15.01 -2.98 0.38
C LEU A 237 -14.85 -1.59 1.01
N ALA A 238 -14.61 -0.55 0.21
CA ALA A 238 -14.64 0.83 0.69
C ALA A 238 -16.04 1.17 1.21
N LEU A 239 -17.08 0.88 0.42
CA LEU A 239 -18.48 1.07 0.82
C LEU A 239 -18.81 0.29 2.09
N GLN A 240 -18.47 -1.01 2.12
CA GLN A 240 -18.76 -1.87 3.26
C GLN A 240 -18.02 -1.38 4.52
N THR A 241 -16.79 -0.87 4.38
CA THR A 241 -16.03 -0.28 5.48
C THR A 241 -16.73 0.95 6.05
N LEU A 242 -17.22 1.84 5.18
CA LEU A 242 -17.96 3.03 5.60
C LEU A 242 -19.28 2.68 6.28
N LEU A 243 -20.08 1.79 5.69
CA LEU A 243 -21.36 1.36 6.24
C LEU A 243 -21.21 0.61 7.57
N GLU A 244 -20.14 -0.18 7.75
CA GLU A 244 -19.87 -0.84 9.02
C GLU A 244 -19.39 0.16 10.08
N SER A 245 -18.60 1.16 9.68
CA SER A 245 -18.15 2.24 10.55
C SER A 245 -19.31 3.07 11.09
N ASP A 246 -20.33 3.33 10.27
CA ASP A 246 -21.55 4.05 10.64
C ASP A 246 -22.36 3.34 11.75
N LYS A 247 -22.19 2.02 11.91
CA LYS A 247 -22.84 1.25 12.99
C LYS A 247 -22.13 1.39 14.33
N SER A 248 -20.92 1.95 14.36
CA SER A 248 -20.13 2.05 15.59
C SER A 248 -20.75 3.04 16.57
N ARG A 249 -21.06 2.57 17.78
CA ARG A 249 -21.52 3.44 18.89
C ARG A 249 -20.38 4.20 19.59
N ARG A 250 -19.12 3.87 19.27
CA ARG A 250 -17.93 4.51 19.88
C ARG A 250 -17.34 5.50 18.89
N MET A 251 -17.96 6.67 18.77
CA MET A 251 -17.59 7.70 17.78
C MET A 251 -16.14 8.15 17.88
N GLU A 252 -15.60 8.29 19.09
CA GLU A 252 -14.20 8.70 19.34
C GLU A 252 -13.16 7.70 18.83
N LEU A 253 -13.58 6.45 18.66
CA LEU A 253 -12.73 5.33 18.25
C LEU A 253 -12.99 4.90 16.80
N ARG A 254 -13.76 5.69 16.06
CA ARG A 254 -14.02 5.49 14.63
C ARG A 254 -12.73 5.77 13.85
N PHE A 255 -12.54 5.05 12.75
CA PHE A 255 -11.27 5.07 12.02
C PHE A 255 -10.90 6.47 11.50
N ASP A 256 -11.89 7.25 11.05
CA ASP A 256 -11.77 8.61 10.52
C ASP A 256 -11.53 9.67 11.60
N ARG A 257 -11.70 9.29 12.89
CA ARG A 257 -11.29 10.12 14.03
C ARG A 257 -9.86 9.82 14.46
N ILE A 258 -9.41 8.58 14.25
CA ILE A 258 -8.03 8.17 14.55
C ILE A 258 -7.10 8.68 13.45
N TYR A 259 -7.49 8.49 12.20
CA TYR A 259 -6.81 8.97 11.01
C TYR A 259 -7.77 9.94 10.29
N PRO A 260 -7.54 11.25 10.34
CA PRO A 260 -8.31 12.24 9.59
C PRO A 260 -8.37 11.95 8.09
N HIS A 261 -7.36 11.22 7.59
CA HIS A 261 -7.22 10.81 6.20
C HIS A 261 -7.04 9.29 6.08
N VAL A 262 -7.96 8.62 5.38
CA VAL A 262 -7.88 7.18 5.11
C VAL A 262 -8.06 6.93 3.63
N HIS A 263 -6.95 6.67 2.95
CA HIS A 263 -6.90 6.41 1.51
C HIS A 263 -7.20 4.94 1.25
N PHE A 264 -8.37 4.66 0.68
CA PHE A 264 -8.71 3.31 0.24
C PHE A 264 -8.03 3.03 -1.10
N ILE A 265 -7.22 1.97 -1.13
CA ILE A 265 -6.50 1.55 -2.34
C ILE A 265 -6.97 0.14 -2.71
N PRO A 266 -7.72 -0.03 -3.82
CA PRO A 266 -8.07 -1.37 -4.29
C PRO A 266 -6.78 -2.10 -4.70
N MET A 267 -6.67 -3.39 -4.40
CA MET A 267 -5.54 -4.22 -4.81
C MET A 267 -5.67 -4.61 -6.29
N THR A 268 -5.58 -3.59 -7.14
CA THR A 268 -5.69 -3.65 -8.60
C THR A 268 -4.61 -2.78 -9.23
N GLU A 269 -4.51 -2.80 -10.55
CA GLU A 269 -3.63 -1.90 -11.29
C GLU A 269 -3.95 -0.43 -11.02
N GLN A 270 -5.24 -0.06 -11.03
CA GLN A 270 -5.70 1.30 -10.76
C GLN A 270 -5.34 1.75 -9.35
N GLY A 271 -5.50 0.89 -8.34
CA GLY A 271 -5.09 1.24 -6.97
C GLY A 271 -3.57 1.32 -6.81
N THR A 272 -2.80 0.49 -7.52
CA THR A 272 -1.33 0.60 -7.55
C THR A 272 -0.89 1.95 -8.11
N ARG A 273 -1.53 2.41 -9.20
CA ARG A 273 -1.31 3.74 -9.79
C ARG A 273 -1.73 4.88 -8.86
N LEU A 274 -2.87 4.74 -8.17
CA LEU A 274 -3.28 5.70 -7.13
C LEU A 274 -2.26 5.77 -5.98
N LEU A 275 -1.72 4.64 -5.52
CA LEU A 275 -0.67 4.66 -4.50
C LEU A 275 0.59 5.38 -5.00
N ARG A 276 0.97 5.20 -6.27
CA ARG A 276 2.10 5.94 -6.87
C ARG A 276 1.87 7.45 -6.74
N LEU A 277 0.68 7.95 -7.06
CA LEU A 277 0.32 9.37 -6.88
C LEU A 277 0.50 9.84 -5.43
N LEU A 278 -0.04 9.11 -4.46
CA LEU A 278 0.05 9.46 -3.03
C LEU A 278 1.48 9.45 -2.46
N THR A 279 2.43 8.91 -3.20
CA THR A 279 3.84 8.84 -2.79
C THR A 279 4.73 9.88 -3.46
N LEU A 280 4.18 10.70 -4.35
CA LEU A 280 4.87 11.84 -4.93
C LEU A 280 5.05 12.96 -3.90
N SER A 281 6.07 13.80 -4.13
CA SER A 281 6.26 15.01 -3.33
C SER A 281 5.13 15.99 -3.60
N ASP A 282 4.55 16.57 -2.54
CA ASP A 282 3.46 17.55 -2.65
C ASP A 282 2.28 17.10 -3.53
N TRP A 283 2.01 15.79 -3.58
CA TRP A 283 1.01 15.18 -4.46
C TRP A 283 -0.35 15.88 -4.36
N HIS A 284 -0.76 16.30 -3.17
CA HIS A 284 -2.06 16.92 -2.95
C HIS A 284 -2.19 18.21 -3.75
N GLU A 285 -1.20 19.09 -3.67
CA GLU A 285 -1.22 20.34 -4.42
C GLU A 285 -1.01 20.11 -5.91
N GLN A 286 -0.18 19.14 -6.30
CA GLN A 286 -0.03 18.79 -7.72
C GLN A 286 -1.36 18.33 -8.33
N VAL A 287 -2.10 17.45 -7.64
CA VAL A 287 -3.40 16.96 -8.08
C VAL A 287 -4.41 18.11 -8.17
N LEU A 288 -4.50 18.96 -7.15
CA LEU A 288 -5.43 20.10 -7.15
C LEU A 288 -5.10 21.11 -8.25
N ALA A 289 -3.83 21.43 -8.46
CA ALA A 289 -3.40 22.35 -9.52
C ALA A 289 -3.67 21.79 -10.93
N ALA A 290 -3.62 20.46 -11.10
CA ALA A 290 -3.92 19.81 -12.38
C ALA A 290 -5.40 19.86 -12.75
N VAL A 291 -6.30 19.77 -11.75
CA VAL A 291 -7.75 19.66 -12.01
C VAL A 291 -8.53 20.95 -11.75
N PHE A 292 -7.96 21.92 -11.03
CA PHE A 292 -8.63 23.17 -10.70
C PHE A 292 -7.78 24.41 -11.01
N PRO A 293 -8.34 25.42 -11.71
CA PRO A 293 -7.73 26.74 -11.84
C PRO A 293 -7.45 27.37 -10.47
N GLU A 294 -6.37 28.15 -10.35
CA GLU A 294 -5.96 28.79 -9.08
C GLU A 294 -7.07 29.61 -8.41
N ARG A 295 -7.92 30.29 -9.19
CA ARG A 295 -9.05 31.08 -8.68
C ARG A 295 -10.14 30.25 -7.97
N MET A 296 -10.24 28.97 -8.28
CA MET A 296 -11.23 28.07 -7.69
C MET A 296 -10.69 27.36 -6.45
N ARG A 297 -9.37 27.22 -6.32
CA ARG A 297 -8.74 26.44 -5.24
C ARG A 297 -8.88 27.14 -3.89
N VAL A 298 -9.24 26.35 -2.89
CA VAL A 298 -9.45 26.82 -1.51
C VAL A 298 -8.10 27.03 -0.83
N ARG A 299 -7.91 28.21 -0.21
CA ARG A 299 -6.68 28.52 0.55
C ARG A 299 -6.87 28.46 2.07
N MET A 300 -8.11 28.52 2.53
CA MET A 300 -8.47 28.56 3.95
C MET A 300 -9.54 27.50 4.24
N PRO A 301 -9.45 26.78 5.37
CA PRO A 301 -10.48 25.81 5.75
C PRO A 301 -11.85 26.49 5.86
N GLY A 302 -12.86 25.90 5.25
CA GLY A 302 -14.25 26.31 5.43
C GLY A 302 -14.98 25.47 6.49
N VAL A 303 -16.28 25.70 6.61
CA VAL A 303 -17.16 24.97 7.55
C VAL A 303 -17.38 23.51 7.13
N MET A 304 -17.26 23.24 5.82
CA MET A 304 -17.35 21.91 5.22
C MET A 304 -16.02 21.55 4.57
N GLU A 305 -15.78 20.24 4.36
CA GLU A 305 -14.69 19.74 3.53
C GLU A 305 -14.96 20.09 2.06
N TYR A 306 -14.00 20.69 1.36
CA TYR A 306 -13.98 20.91 -0.10
C TYR A 306 -12.59 21.41 -0.50
N ASP A 307 -12.22 21.24 -1.77
CA ASP A 307 -10.91 21.61 -2.31
C ASP A 307 -10.98 22.78 -3.31
N ALA A 308 -12.14 22.95 -3.94
CA ALA A 308 -12.39 24.02 -4.89
C ALA A 308 -13.83 24.55 -4.83
N GLN A 309 -14.05 25.76 -5.32
CA GLN A 309 -15.36 26.39 -5.42
C GLN A 309 -15.54 27.03 -6.79
N ASP A 310 -16.68 26.76 -7.43
CA ASP A 310 -17.12 27.39 -8.68
C ASP A 310 -18.45 28.12 -8.46
N GLY A 311 -18.43 29.45 -8.42
CA GLY A 311 -19.57 30.24 -8.00
C GLY A 311 -20.05 29.84 -6.60
N ASN A 312 -21.25 29.26 -6.51
CA ASN A 312 -21.84 28.78 -5.26
C ASN A 312 -21.68 27.27 -5.04
N THR A 313 -21.06 26.55 -5.98
CA THR A 313 -20.88 25.11 -5.91
C THR A 313 -19.54 24.78 -5.24
N LEU A 314 -19.60 23.98 -4.18
CA LEU A 314 -18.42 23.46 -3.48
C LEU A 314 -18.01 22.12 -4.11
N ILE A 315 -16.71 21.90 -4.27
CA ILE A 315 -16.17 20.75 -4.99
C ILE A 315 -15.14 20.02 -4.12
N LEU A 316 -15.36 18.74 -3.86
CA LEU A 316 -14.35 17.83 -3.29
C LEU A 316 -13.57 17.13 -4.39
N SER A 317 -12.24 17.11 -4.30
CA SER A 317 -11.43 16.14 -5.03
C SER A 317 -11.32 14.85 -4.22
N HIS A 318 -11.93 13.77 -4.72
CA HIS A 318 -11.79 12.41 -4.19
C HIS A 318 -10.81 11.57 -5.01
N LEU A 319 -9.86 12.23 -5.69
CA LEU A 319 -8.82 11.59 -6.51
C LEU A 319 -7.70 10.96 -5.68
N ASP A 320 -7.76 11.07 -4.36
CA ASP A 320 -6.84 10.46 -3.40
C ASP A 320 -7.41 9.21 -2.71
N GLY A 321 -8.67 8.85 -3.03
CA GLY A 321 -9.37 7.74 -2.40
C GLY A 321 -9.65 7.93 -0.91
N ASP A 322 -9.62 9.16 -0.38
CA ASP A 322 -9.80 9.42 1.05
C ASP A 322 -11.27 9.25 1.48
N ILE A 323 -11.56 8.07 2.04
CA ILE A 323 -12.90 7.72 2.49
C ILE A 323 -13.28 8.42 3.80
N ALA A 324 -12.32 8.93 4.58
CA ALA A 324 -12.61 9.68 5.80
C ALA A 324 -13.20 11.06 5.48
N ARG A 325 -12.75 11.69 4.39
CA ARG A 325 -13.33 12.95 3.88
C ARG A 325 -14.77 12.77 3.41
N LEU A 326 -15.08 11.67 2.73
CA LEU A 326 -16.46 11.36 2.31
C LEU A 326 -17.43 11.26 3.49
N VAL A 327 -16.99 10.68 4.61
CA VAL A 327 -17.80 10.63 5.84
C VAL A 327 -18.17 12.05 6.31
N ARG A 328 -17.19 12.95 6.35
CA ARG A 328 -17.41 14.35 6.78
C ARG A 328 -18.30 15.12 5.83
N VAL A 329 -18.08 14.96 4.51
CA VAL A 329 -18.94 15.56 3.48
C VAL A 329 -20.37 15.07 3.60
N ARG A 330 -20.61 13.75 3.69
CA ARG A 330 -21.96 13.20 3.82
C ARG A 330 -22.67 13.76 5.06
N GLN A 331 -22.00 13.80 6.21
CA GLN A 331 -22.56 14.33 7.45
C GLN A 331 -22.90 15.83 7.36
N ALA A 332 -22.08 16.61 6.65
CA ALA A 332 -22.36 18.03 6.42
C ALA A 332 -23.56 18.23 5.47
N LEU A 333 -23.65 17.45 4.39
CA LEU A 333 -24.75 17.49 3.43
C LEU A 333 -26.08 16.93 3.97
N GLU A 334 -26.06 16.18 5.08
CA GLU A 334 -27.30 15.81 5.80
C GLU A 334 -28.02 17.04 6.40
N HIS A 335 -27.30 18.14 6.59
CA HIS A 335 -27.79 19.36 7.25
C HIS A 335 -27.60 20.62 6.39
N SER A 336 -27.35 20.45 5.08
CA SER A 336 -27.06 21.55 4.16
C SER A 336 -27.63 21.29 2.78
N ASP A 337 -28.26 22.30 2.19
CA ASP A 337 -28.73 22.30 0.80
C ASP A 337 -27.71 22.96 -0.15
N ALA A 338 -26.46 23.13 0.29
CA ALA A 338 -25.42 23.75 -0.52
C ALA A 338 -25.17 22.92 -1.80
N PRO A 339 -25.11 23.54 -2.99
CA PRO A 339 -24.72 22.84 -4.20
C PRO A 339 -23.32 22.25 -4.02
N TYR A 340 -23.23 20.93 -4.20
CA TYR A 340 -22.01 20.19 -3.93
C TYR A 340 -21.69 19.21 -5.06
N GLU A 341 -20.42 19.13 -5.39
CA GLU A 341 -19.89 18.25 -6.42
C GLU A 341 -18.70 17.44 -5.89
N ILE A 342 -18.57 16.19 -6.34
CA ILE A 342 -17.43 15.33 -6.01
C ILE A 342 -16.76 14.91 -7.31
N LEU A 343 -15.50 15.31 -7.47
CA LEU A 343 -14.62 14.89 -8.53
C LEU A 343 -14.00 13.54 -8.16
N CYS A 344 -14.22 12.51 -8.99
CA CYS A 344 -13.72 11.15 -8.73
C CYS A 344 -13.33 10.43 -10.03
N TYR A 345 -12.71 9.25 -9.92
CA TYR A 345 -12.48 8.40 -11.09
C TYR A 345 -13.74 7.59 -11.45
N PRO A 346 -13.93 7.20 -12.72
CA PRO A 346 -15.06 6.35 -13.15
C PRO A 346 -15.20 5.05 -12.35
N TRP A 347 -14.08 4.44 -11.92
CA TRP A 347 -14.10 3.22 -11.11
C TRP A 347 -14.43 3.45 -9.62
N GLN A 348 -14.53 4.71 -9.18
CA GLN A 348 -14.99 5.10 -7.84
C GLN A 348 -16.46 5.53 -7.82
N SER A 349 -17.01 6.01 -8.95
CA SER A 349 -18.28 6.76 -8.97
C SER A 349 -19.47 5.97 -8.41
N GLN A 350 -19.61 4.70 -8.78
CA GLN A 350 -20.67 3.84 -8.24
C GLN A 350 -20.60 3.71 -6.70
N PHE A 351 -19.39 3.61 -6.15
CA PHE A 351 -19.18 3.54 -4.71
C PHE A 351 -19.55 4.88 -4.04
N VAL A 352 -19.05 6.00 -4.60
CA VAL A 352 -19.27 7.33 -4.07
C VAL A 352 -20.76 7.68 -4.09
N ASP A 353 -21.45 7.44 -5.21
CA ASP A 353 -22.88 7.71 -5.35
C ASP A 353 -23.70 6.94 -4.31
N ARG A 354 -23.44 5.64 -4.16
CA ARG A 354 -24.14 4.78 -3.17
C ARG A 354 -23.92 5.24 -1.74
N TYR A 355 -22.73 5.76 -1.40
CA TYR A 355 -22.44 6.22 -0.05
C TYR A 355 -23.03 7.61 0.24
N ILE A 356 -22.89 8.55 -0.69
CA ILE A 356 -23.35 9.93 -0.56
C ILE A 356 -24.89 10.02 -0.70
N GLY A 357 -25.48 9.12 -1.49
CA GLY A 357 -26.92 8.95 -1.62
C GLY A 357 -27.59 10.11 -2.36
N GLY A 358 -27.03 10.53 -3.50
CA GLY A 358 -27.60 11.57 -4.37
C GLY A 358 -27.52 13.01 -3.83
N ARG A 359 -26.82 13.25 -2.72
CA ARG A 359 -26.66 14.59 -2.10
C ARG A 359 -25.64 15.49 -2.80
N ALA A 360 -24.82 14.93 -3.70
CA ALA A 360 -23.83 15.66 -4.46
C ALA A 360 -23.86 15.20 -5.92
N GLN A 361 -23.54 16.11 -6.84
CA GLN A 361 -23.28 15.75 -8.23
C GLN A 361 -21.90 15.07 -8.34
N LEU A 362 -21.78 14.10 -9.25
CA LEU A 362 -20.49 13.46 -9.52
C LEU A 362 -19.93 13.97 -10.85
N ARG A 363 -18.64 14.32 -10.83
CA ARG A 363 -17.85 14.62 -12.01
C ARG A 363 -16.73 13.60 -12.10
N GLU A 364 -16.60 12.97 -13.27
CA GLU A 364 -15.58 11.94 -13.50
C GLU A 364 -14.40 12.50 -14.29
N ILE A 365 -13.18 12.04 -13.97
CA ILE A 365 -11.96 12.27 -14.74
C ILE A 365 -11.18 10.96 -14.88
N GLY A 366 -10.51 10.73 -16.00
CA GLY A 366 -9.66 9.56 -16.17
C GLY A 366 -8.39 9.63 -15.32
N LEU A 367 -7.99 8.50 -14.71
CA LEU A 367 -6.67 8.39 -14.09
C LEU A 367 -5.53 8.63 -15.10
N PRO A 368 -5.58 8.11 -16.34
CA PRO A 368 -4.58 8.44 -17.36
C PRO A 368 -4.50 9.95 -17.63
N ASP A 369 -5.63 10.65 -17.75
CA ASP A 369 -5.65 12.09 -18.04
C ASP A 369 -4.97 12.90 -16.92
N LEU A 370 -5.22 12.53 -15.66
CA LEU A 370 -4.54 13.14 -14.51
C LEU A 370 -3.04 12.83 -14.53
N GLU A 371 -2.67 11.58 -14.77
CA GLU A 371 -1.25 11.18 -14.86
C GLU A 371 -0.52 11.94 -15.96
N ASP A 372 -1.13 12.11 -17.13
CA ASP A 372 -0.56 12.89 -18.23
C ASP A 372 -0.40 14.36 -17.85
N ALA A 373 -1.40 14.96 -17.19
CA ALA A 373 -1.32 16.33 -16.67
C ALA A 373 -0.21 16.50 -15.62
N LEU A 374 0.10 15.45 -14.87
CA LEU A 374 1.19 15.40 -13.89
C LEU A 374 2.55 15.01 -14.51
N GLY A 375 2.62 14.73 -15.81
CA GLY A 375 3.84 14.29 -16.49
C GLY A 375 4.29 12.87 -16.11
N LEU A 376 3.35 12.01 -15.70
CA LEU A 376 3.59 10.62 -15.30
C LEU A 376 3.32 9.61 -16.43
N GLY A 377 2.80 10.07 -17.57
CA GLY A 377 2.41 9.27 -18.74
C GLY A 377 3.55 8.41 -19.33
N ALA A 378 3.26 7.11 -19.45
CA ALA A 378 3.98 6.03 -20.15
C ALA A 378 5.51 6.10 -20.25
N GLY A 379 6.18 5.84 -19.14
CA GLY A 379 7.58 5.38 -19.10
C GLY A 379 7.69 3.90 -18.74
N GLU A 380 7.02 2.98 -19.46
CA GLU A 380 7.28 1.52 -19.36
C GLU A 380 6.60 0.70 -20.49
N GLU A 381 6.68 1.13 -21.74
CA GLU A 381 6.56 0.24 -22.91
C GLU A 381 7.92 0.09 -23.58
N ALA A 382 8.84 -0.62 -22.93
CA ALA A 382 10.12 -1.00 -23.54
C ALA A 382 10.73 -2.26 -22.89
N ASP A 383 9.97 -3.35 -22.83
CA ASP A 383 10.55 -4.72 -22.81
C ASP A 383 9.49 -5.80 -23.08
N GLU A 384 8.50 -5.55 -23.95
CA GLU A 384 7.87 -6.65 -24.69
C GLU A 384 8.70 -6.89 -25.94
N GLY A 385 9.70 -7.77 -25.82
CA GLY A 385 10.59 -8.09 -26.93
C GLY A 385 11.45 -9.32 -26.66
N SER A 386 10.91 -10.48 -27.02
CA SER A 386 11.58 -11.78 -27.29
C SER A 386 11.91 -12.69 -26.10
#